data_AF-A0A8J5IHS7-F1
#
_entry.id   AF-A0A8J5IHS7-F1
#
_cell.length_a   1.000
_cell.length_b   1.000
_cell.length_c   1.000
_cell.angle_alpha   90.00
_cell.angle_beta   90.00
_cell.angle_gamma   90.00
#
_symmetry.space_group_name_H-M   'P 1'
#
loop_
_entity.id
_entity.type
_entity.pdbx_description
1 polymer ?
#
loop_
_entity_poly.entity_id
_entity_poly.type
_entity_poly.pdbx_seq_one_letter_code
_entity_poly.pdbx_strand_id
1 'polypeptide(L)'
;MDMMLLASFAFFYVTDNVLILVIWLGEGNWFIQEKCCKILTLVVSIRPKARDGHITTGEPSHSKSKISTLNDVLKGQLDWLSSQLKNPSHPTCSIPLAINCLSNLLREPSVRVSFVQADGVKLLVPLISPASNQQSIQDYFELPWSVWFIPQLLYETCLCIWLLSYYDPAVDYLATTRVMPRLVEVAKGSTKEKVVRVIVLTLRNLLPKPACGAQMIDLGLPQIIQSLKAQAWSDEDLLDALNQLEDGLKEHIKTLSSFDKYKQEVLLGHLDWYPMHKDPGFWRENITNFEENDFQVLRVLVTILDTSSDSTALAVACYDLSQFIQYHPAGRIIVSDLKAKDRVMKLMNHENTEVTKNALLCIQRLFLGAKYASFLQA
;
A
#
# COMPACT_ATOMS: atom_id res chain seq x y z
N MET A 1 31.62 -20.56 32.17
CA MET A 1 32.39 -19.81 31.17
C MET A 1 31.42 -19.47 30.05
N ASP A 2 30.89 -18.25 30.09
CA ASP A 2 29.63 -17.88 29.43
C ASP A 2 29.63 -18.02 27.91
N MET A 3 28.52 -18.50 27.36
CA MET A 3 28.22 -18.44 25.92
C MET A 3 28.33 -17.01 25.37
N MET A 4 28.05 -16.00 26.20
CA MET A 4 28.27 -14.59 25.87
C MET A 4 29.75 -14.23 25.74
N LEU A 5 30.64 -14.84 26.52
CA LEU A 5 32.09 -14.63 26.45
C LEU A 5 32.66 -15.31 25.21
N LEU A 6 32.17 -16.50 24.85
CA LEU A 6 32.50 -17.19 23.58
C LEU A 6 31.97 -16.43 22.36
N ALA A 7 30.75 -15.89 22.41
CA ALA A 7 30.21 -15.04 21.36
C ALA A 7 30.97 -13.71 21.23
N SER A 8 31.41 -13.13 22.36
CA SER A 8 32.23 -11.90 22.38
C SER A 8 33.66 -12.15 21.88
N PHE A 9 34.25 -13.30 22.18
CA PHE A 9 35.55 -13.72 21.65
C PHE A 9 35.47 -14.05 20.16
N ALA A 10 34.43 -14.75 19.71
CA ALA A 10 34.18 -14.98 18.29
C ALA A 10 33.90 -13.66 17.56
N PHE A 11 33.19 -12.73 18.19
CA PHE A 11 32.95 -11.39 17.65
C PHE A 11 34.26 -10.61 17.47
N PHE A 12 35.15 -10.60 18.47
CA PHE A 12 36.46 -9.94 18.37
C PHE A 12 37.37 -10.55 17.30
N TYR A 13 37.38 -11.88 17.16
CA TYR A 13 38.20 -12.57 16.16
C TYR A 13 37.64 -12.42 14.73
N VAL A 14 36.32 -12.28 14.61
CA VAL A 14 35.65 -12.07 13.34
C VAL A 14 35.75 -10.62 12.88
N THR A 15 35.70 -9.63 13.77
CA THR A 15 35.76 -8.19 13.38
C THR A 15 37.00 -7.80 12.58
N ASP A 16 38.16 -8.40 12.85
CA ASP A 16 39.39 -8.15 12.07
C ASP A 16 39.37 -8.87 10.69
N ASN A 17 38.50 -9.86 10.49
CA ASN A 17 38.38 -10.66 9.28
C ASN A 17 37.10 -10.38 8.46
N VAL A 18 36.23 -9.46 8.91
CA VAL A 18 34.99 -9.10 8.20
C VAL A 18 35.29 -8.55 6.79
N LEU A 19 36.40 -7.83 6.62
CA LEU A 19 36.81 -7.30 5.32
C LEU A 19 37.16 -8.42 4.32
N ILE A 20 37.77 -9.52 4.79
CA ILE A 20 38.09 -10.70 3.98
C ILE A 20 36.81 -11.37 3.49
N LEU A 21 35.78 -11.45 4.34
CA LEU A 21 34.48 -12.01 3.94
C LEU A 21 33.81 -11.19 2.84
N VAL A 22 33.94 -9.85 2.86
CA VAL A 22 33.43 -8.98 1.78
C VAL A 22 34.20 -9.20 0.48
N ILE A 23 35.53 -9.38 0.55
CA ILE A 23 36.35 -9.71 -0.62
C ILE A 23 35.91 -11.06 -1.22
N TRP A 24 35.68 -12.08 -0.38
CA TRP A 24 35.22 -13.39 -0.82
C TRP A 24 33.79 -13.41 -1.39
N LEU A 25 32.95 -12.40 -1.10
CA LEU A 25 31.69 -12.22 -1.83
C LEU A 25 31.92 -11.88 -3.31
N GLY A 26 32.96 -11.11 -3.62
CA GLY A 26 33.28 -10.67 -4.99
C GLY A 26 33.99 -11.73 -5.84
N GLU A 27 34.82 -12.57 -5.23
CA GLU A 27 35.77 -13.43 -5.96
C GLU A 27 35.59 -14.95 -5.71
N GLY A 28 34.71 -15.35 -4.78
CA GLY A 28 34.50 -16.75 -4.41
C GLY A 28 33.61 -17.54 -5.39
N ASN A 29 33.71 -18.88 -5.35
CA ASN A 29 32.68 -19.73 -5.95
C ASN A 29 31.34 -19.58 -5.18
N TRP A 30 30.23 -20.00 -5.80
CA TRP A 30 28.89 -19.83 -5.20
C TRP A 30 28.81 -20.34 -3.75
N PHE A 31 29.40 -21.49 -3.45
CA PHE A 31 29.39 -22.06 -2.10
C PHE A 31 30.07 -21.13 -1.08
N ILE A 32 31.24 -20.59 -1.43
CA ILE A 32 31.97 -19.65 -0.56
C ILE A 32 31.16 -18.37 -0.38
N GLN A 33 30.61 -17.81 -1.47
CA GLN A 33 29.78 -16.60 -1.43
C GLN A 33 28.57 -16.77 -0.51
N GLU A 34 27.85 -17.89 -0.63
CA GLU A 34 26.69 -18.22 0.19
C GLU A 34 27.04 -18.25 1.69
N LYS A 35 28.13 -18.94 2.05
CA LYS A 35 28.57 -19.04 3.45
C LYS A 35 29.05 -17.70 3.99
N CYS A 36 29.83 -16.95 3.21
CA CYS A 36 30.31 -15.62 3.60
C CYS A 36 29.13 -14.68 3.87
N CYS A 37 28.13 -14.64 2.99
CA CYS A 37 26.97 -13.78 3.15
C CYS A 37 26.15 -14.12 4.40
N LYS A 38 25.93 -15.42 4.67
CA LYS A 38 25.23 -15.87 5.88
C LYS A 38 25.99 -15.50 7.16
N ILE A 39 27.31 -15.71 7.18
CA ILE A 39 28.15 -15.38 8.33
C ILE A 39 28.16 -13.87 8.57
N LEU A 40 28.36 -13.06 7.52
CA LEU A 40 28.32 -11.59 7.61
C LEU A 40 26.99 -11.10 8.19
N THR A 41 25.87 -11.62 7.70
CA THR A 41 24.53 -11.27 8.19
C THR A 41 24.35 -11.63 9.66
N LEU A 42 24.83 -12.80 10.08
CA LEU A 42 24.76 -13.28 11.46
C LEU A 42 25.59 -12.40 12.40
N VAL A 43 26.81 -12.07 12.00
CA VAL A 43 27.72 -11.18 12.75
C VAL A 43 27.10 -9.81 12.94
N VAL A 44 26.48 -9.27 11.89
CA VAL A 44 25.74 -8.00 11.95
C VAL A 44 24.55 -8.09 12.90
N SER A 45 23.84 -9.20 12.94
CA SER A 45 22.61 -9.37 13.72
C SER A 45 22.86 -9.60 15.22
N ILE A 46 24.00 -10.20 15.59
CA ILE A 46 24.36 -10.51 17.00
C ILE A 46 25.11 -9.35 17.66
N ARG A 47 25.57 -8.34 16.90
CA ARG A 47 26.37 -7.25 17.45
C ARG A 47 25.62 -6.46 18.54
N PRO A 48 26.31 -6.02 19.61
CA PRO A 48 25.72 -5.12 20.59
C PRO A 48 25.31 -3.82 19.91
N LYS A 49 24.01 -3.48 19.95
CA LYS A 49 23.52 -2.18 19.47
C LYS A 49 23.91 -1.13 20.50
N ALA A 50 24.77 -0.17 20.13
CA ALA A 50 25.04 0.98 20.97
C ALA A 50 23.71 1.70 21.23
N ARG A 51 23.29 1.79 22.49
CA ARG A 51 22.10 2.56 22.86
C ARG A 51 22.41 4.04 22.61
N ASP A 52 21.68 4.68 21.71
CA ASP A 52 21.60 6.13 21.65
C ASP A 52 21.04 6.64 22.99
N GLY A 53 21.92 7.21 23.82
CA GLY A 53 21.52 7.83 25.08
C GLY A 53 22.49 7.58 26.23
N HIS A 54 23.70 8.17 26.15
CA HIS A 54 24.32 8.97 27.22
C HIS A 54 25.71 9.40 26.71
N ILE A 55 25.89 10.68 26.40
CA ILE A 55 27.21 11.25 26.15
C ILE A 55 27.92 11.30 27.49
N THR A 56 28.83 10.37 27.77
CA THR A 56 29.98 10.66 28.62
C THR A 56 31.14 10.99 27.69
N THR A 57 31.49 12.27 27.69
CA THR A 57 32.62 12.85 26.97
C THR A 57 33.91 12.13 27.36
N GLY A 58 34.49 11.37 26.42
CA GLY A 58 35.85 10.87 26.59
C GLY A 58 36.28 9.67 25.74
N GLU A 59 35.97 9.59 24.43
CA GLU A 59 36.70 8.69 23.48
C GLU A 59 36.38 9.03 21.99
N PRO A 60 37.15 9.90 21.28
CA PRO A 60 36.68 10.48 20.02
C PRO A 60 37.22 9.88 18.71
N SER A 61 38.17 8.93 18.71
CA SER A 61 38.87 8.51 17.47
C SER A 61 38.68 7.04 17.07
N HIS A 62 38.88 6.08 17.98
CA HIS A 62 38.76 4.65 17.65
C HIS A 62 37.31 4.21 17.39
N SER A 63 36.35 4.75 18.14
CA SER A 63 34.91 4.45 17.98
C SER A 63 34.39 4.87 16.60
N LYS A 64 34.75 6.07 16.13
CA LYS A 64 34.36 6.59 14.80
C LYS A 64 34.92 5.75 13.66
N SER A 65 36.18 5.33 13.73
CA SER A 65 36.82 4.49 12.71
C SER A 65 36.18 3.09 12.60
N LYS A 66 35.76 2.49 13.72
CA LYS A 66 35.07 1.19 13.72
C LYS A 66 33.65 1.29 13.12
N ILE A 67 32.96 2.40 13.38
CA ILE A 67 31.62 2.67 12.82
C ILE A 67 31.70 2.89 11.30
N SER A 68 32.70 3.60 10.79
CA SER A 68 32.89 3.76 9.34
C SER A 68 33.15 2.43 8.64
N THR A 69 34.07 1.62 9.17
CA THR A 69 34.39 0.29 8.61
C THR A 69 33.17 -0.63 8.57
N LEU A 70 32.31 -0.57 9.60
CA LEU A 70 31.09 -1.36 9.65
C LEU A 70 30.08 -0.92 8.57
N ASN A 71 29.92 0.38 8.36
CA ASN A 71 29.04 0.90 7.32
C ASN A 71 29.55 0.53 5.91
N ASP A 72 30.86 0.53 5.71
CA ASP A 72 31.49 0.11 4.44
C ASP A 72 31.24 -1.37 4.15
N VAL A 73 31.36 -2.23 5.18
CA VAL A 73 31.03 -3.66 5.09
C VAL A 73 29.56 -3.87 4.75
N LEU A 74 28.66 -3.19 5.46
CA LEU A 74 27.22 -3.29 5.22
C LEU A 74 26.86 -2.85 3.81
N LYS A 75 27.48 -1.77 3.32
CA LYS A 75 27.30 -1.28 1.97
C LYS A 75 27.79 -2.29 0.93
N GLY A 76 29.00 -2.82 1.08
CA GLY A 76 29.53 -3.84 0.17
C GLY A 76 28.67 -5.11 0.14
N GLN A 77 28.17 -5.55 1.31
CA GLN A 77 27.24 -6.68 1.39
C GLN A 77 25.90 -6.36 0.70
N LEU A 78 25.35 -5.17 0.92
CA LEU A 78 24.10 -4.73 0.30
C LEU A 78 24.20 -4.61 -1.22
N ASP A 79 25.32 -4.11 -1.73
CA ASP A 79 25.61 -4.01 -3.16
C ASP A 79 25.67 -5.40 -3.78
N TRP A 80 26.35 -6.35 -3.12
CA TRP A 80 26.39 -7.74 -3.56
C TRP A 80 25.00 -8.39 -3.56
N LEU A 81 24.23 -8.24 -2.48
CA LEU A 81 22.85 -8.74 -2.40
C LEU A 81 21.96 -8.17 -3.51
N SER A 82 22.07 -6.87 -3.76
CA SER A 82 21.34 -6.19 -4.84
C SER A 82 21.76 -6.71 -6.22
N SER A 83 23.05 -7.05 -6.40
CA SER A 83 23.53 -7.69 -7.63
C SER A 83 22.92 -9.09 -7.83
N GLN A 84 22.77 -9.88 -6.76
CA GLN A 84 22.16 -11.21 -6.83
C GLN A 84 20.66 -11.16 -7.11
N LEU A 85 19.97 -10.11 -6.67
CA LEU A 85 18.55 -9.89 -7.01
C LEU A 85 18.36 -9.43 -8.46
N LYS A 86 19.33 -8.70 -9.03
CA LYS A 86 19.31 -8.24 -10.43
C LYS A 86 19.73 -9.35 -11.39
N ASN A 87 20.87 -9.98 -11.11
CA ASN A 87 21.52 -10.98 -11.93
C ASN A 87 21.95 -12.17 -11.05
N PRO A 88 21.05 -13.13 -10.81
CA PRO A 88 21.32 -14.30 -9.97
C PRO A 88 22.53 -15.10 -10.47
N SER A 89 23.57 -15.24 -9.63
CA SER A 89 24.73 -16.08 -9.97
C SER A 89 24.41 -17.58 -9.89
N HIS A 90 23.44 -17.97 -9.05
CA HIS A 90 22.89 -19.32 -8.98
C HIS A 90 21.41 -19.30 -9.37
N PRO A 91 20.95 -20.21 -10.24
CA PRO A 91 19.60 -20.16 -10.81
C PRO A 91 18.48 -20.24 -9.77
N THR A 92 18.72 -20.89 -8.63
CA THR A 92 17.67 -21.22 -7.66
C THR A 92 17.91 -20.71 -6.24
N CYS A 93 19.17 -20.37 -5.91
CA CYS A 93 19.59 -20.14 -4.52
C CYS A 93 19.97 -18.67 -4.27
N SER A 94 20.33 -17.90 -5.31
CA SER A 94 20.71 -16.49 -5.20
C SER A 94 19.59 -15.62 -4.63
N ILE A 95 18.41 -15.63 -5.24
CA ILE A 95 17.30 -14.77 -4.81
C ILE A 95 16.87 -15.09 -3.36
N PRO A 96 16.63 -16.35 -2.97
CA PRO A 96 16.24 -16.67 -1.60
C PRO A 96 17.31 -16.37 -0.57
N LEU A 97 18.59 -16.67 -0.86
CA LEU A 97 19.69 -16.27 0.00
C LEU A 97 19.68 -14.75 0.20
N ALA A 98 19.53 -14.01 -0.91
CA ALA A 98 19.62 -12.57 -0.89
C ALA A 98 18.48 -11.96 -0.07
N ILE A 99 17.25 -12.43 -0.27
CA ILE A 99 16.07 -11.99 0.48
C ILE A 99 16.18 -12.36 1.96
N ASN A 100 16.61 -13.59 2.27
CA ASN A 100 16.81 -14.01 3.66
C ASN A 100 17.82 -13.12 4.39
N CYS A 101 18.97 -12.84 3.77
CA CYS A 101 19.99 -11.99 4.35
C CYS A 101 19.50 -10.54 4.47
N LEU A 102 18.85 -10.02 3.42
CA LEU A 102 18.29 -8.67 3.39
C LEU A 102 17.23 -8.47 4.49
N SER A 103 16.38 -9.46 4.76
CA SER A 103 15.36 -9.41 5.82
C SER A 103 15.95 -9.28 7.24
N ASN A 104 17.22 -9.66 7.42
CA ASN A 104 17.95 -9.46 8.66
C ASN A 104 18.68 -8.11 8.67
N LEU A 105 19.33 -7.74 7.56
CA LEU A 105 20.08 -6.49 7.45
C LEU A 105 19.20 -5.24 7.49
N LEU A 106 17.98 -5.29 6.93
CA LEU A 106 17.03 -4.16 6.94
C LEU A 106 16.50 -3.81 8.34
N ARG A 107 16.83 -4.60 9.37
CA ARG A 107 16.60 -4.22 10.77
C ARG A 107 17.50 -3.06 11.21
N GLU A 108 18.59 -2.81 10.49
CA GLU A 108 19.52 -1.72 10.75
C GLU A 108 19.10 -0.46 9.97
N PRO A 109 18.89 0.69 10.64
CA PRO A 109 18.42 1.91 9.99
C PRO A 109 19.32 2.38 8.82
N SER A 110 20.65 2.29 8.96
CA SER A 110 21.60 2.70 7.91
C SER A 110 21.49 1.86 6.64
N VAL A 111 21.15 0.58 6.77
CA VAL A 111 20.92 -0.31 5.62
C VAL A 111 19.65 0.08 4.90
N ARG A 112 18.56 0.42 5.62
CA ARG A 112 17.32 0.90 4.99
C ARG A 112 17.55 2.14 4.13
N VAL A 113 18.27 3.13 4.66
CA VAL A 113 18.63 4.35 3.92
C VAL A 113 19.39 4.00 2.65
N SER A 114 20.45 3.20 2.78
CA SER A 114 21.32 2.82 1.64
C SER A 114 20.55 2.02 0.58
N PHE A 115 19.67 1.12 1.01
CA PHE A 115 18.87 0.28 0.10
C PHE A 115 17.85 1.08 -0.70
N VAL A 116 17.19 2.05 -0.07
CA VAL A 116 16.25 2.94 -0.76
C VAL A 116 16.99 3.87 -1.73
N GLN A 117 18.13 4.43 -1.33
CA GLN A 117 18.97 5.27 -2.21
C GLN A 117 19.49 4.51 -3.43
N ALA A 118 19.77 3.20 -3.28
CA ALA A 118 20.22 2.33 -4.36
C ALA A 118 19.06 1.81 -5.24
N ASP A 119 17.85 2.38 -5.13
CA ASP A 119 16.66 1.92 -5.86
C ASP A 119 16.29 0.45 -5.59
N GLY A 120 16.74 -0.10 -4.45
CA GLY A 120 16.61 -1.53 -4.12
C GLY A 120 15.17 -2.01 -3.99
N VAL A 121 14.24 -1.12 -3.64
CA VAL A 121 12.79 -1.43 -3.52
C VAL A 121 12.23 -1.97 -4.84
N LYS A 122 12.68 -1.46 -6.00
CA LYS A 122 12.28 -1.96 -7.34
C LYS A 122 12.59 -3.45 -7.53
N LEU A 123 13.64 -3.96 -6.89
CA LEU A 123 14.06 -5.35 -6.98
C LEU A 123 13.12 -6.30 -6.22
N LEU A 124 12.39 -5.79 -5.22
CA LEU A 124 11.47 -6.58 -4.41
C LEU A 124 10.09 -6.73 -5.07
N VAL A 125 9.67 -5.74 -5.88
CA VAL A 125 8.31 -5.70 -6.48
C VAL A 125 7.96 -6.96 -7.27
N PRO A 126 8.82 -7.52 -8.15
CA PRO A 126 8.48 -8.72 -8.93
C PRO A 126 8.31 -9.96 -8.06
N LEU A 127 8.94 -9.99 -6.88
CA LEU A 127 8.94 -11.12 -5.95
C LEU A 127 7.66 -11.19 -5.10
N ILE A 128 6.89 -10.09 -5.02
CA ILE A 128 5.57 -10.04 -4.39
C ILE A 128 4.54 -10.54 -5.41
N SER A 129 4.35 -11.85 -5.49
CA SER A 129 3.41 -12.46 -6.44
C SER A 129 2.46 -13.44 -5.74
N PRO A 130 1.16 -13.48 -6.11
CA PRO A 130 0.19 -14.41 -5.52
C PRO A 130 0.50 -15.86 -5.89
N ALA A 131 0.05 -16.78 -5.04
CA ALA A 131 0.23 -18.23 -5.24
C ALA A 131 -0.40 -18.76 -6.55
N SER A 132 -1.47 -18.13 -7.04
CA SER A 132 -2.15 -18.52 -8.29
C SER A 132 -1.28 -18.34 -9.54
N ASN A 133 -0.33 -17.41 -9.53
CA ASN A 133 0.60 -17.18 -10.64
C ASN A 133 1.86 -18.07 -10.53
N GLN A 134 1.99 -18.86 -9.45
CA GLN A 134 3.14 -19.71 -9.18
C GLN A 134 2.99 -21.14 -9.70
N GLN A 135 1.84 -21.49 -10.32
CA GLN A 135 1.64 -22.80 -10.95
C GLN A 135 2.69 -23.07 -12.04
N SER A 136 3.06 -22.04 -12.83
CA SER A 136 4.13 -22.14 -13.83
C SER A 136 5.54 -22.33 -13.24
N ILE A 137 5.75 -22.03 -11.96
CA ILE A 137 7.03 -22.25 -11.25
C ILE A 137 7.03 -23.65 -10.58
N GLN A 138 5.86 -24.19 -10.24
CA GLN A 138 5.71 -25.55 -9.72
C GLN A 138 6.03 -26.61 -10.77
N ASP A 139 5.75 -26.35 -12.05
CA ASP A 139 6.02 -27.29 -13.15
C ASP A 139 7.52 -27.49 -13.45
N TYR A 140 8.40 -26.58 -13.01
CA TYR A 140 9.86 -26.68 -13.23
C TYR A 140 10.63 -27.32 -12.06
N PHE A 141 10.00 -27.56 -10.91
CA PHE A 141 10.67 -28.12 -9.73
C PHE A 141 9.92 -29.33 -9.16
N GLU A 142 10.23 -30.51 -9.69
CA GLU A 142 9.77 -31.82 -9.17
C GLU A 142 10.35 -32.20 -7.77
N LEU A 143 10.97 -31.27 -7.05
CA LEU A 143 11.58 -31.55 -5.75
C LEU A 143 10.65 -31.12 -4.59
N PRO A 144 10.36 -32.00 -3.60
CA PRO A 144 9.45 -31.73 -2.47
C PRO A 144 9.74 -30.43 -1.67
N TRP A 145 10.97 -29.93 -1.72
CA TRP A 145 11.39 -28.72 -1.02
C TRP A 145 10.89 -27.42 -1.67
N SER A 146 10.55 -27.41 -2.97
CA SER A 146 10.09 -26.22 -3.69
C SER A 146 8.75 -25.71 -3.16
N VAL A 147 7.85 -26.63 -2.78
CA VAL A 147 6.51 -26.33 -2.23
C VAL A 147 6.59 -25.59 -0.90
N TRP A 148 7.57 -25.89 -0.06
CA TRP A 148 7.79 -25.21 1.23
C TRP A 148 8.53 -23.88 1.11
N PHE A 149 9.33 -23.74 0.06
CA PHE A 149 10.27 -22.64 -0.08
C PHE A 149 9.65 -21.36 -0.65
N ILE A 150 8.66 -21.51 -1.54
CA ILE A 150 8.00 -20.38 -2.19
C ILE A 150 7.22 -19.50 -1.18
N PRO A 151 6.43 -20.06 -0.23
CA PRO A 151 5.78 -19.25 0.79
C PRO A 151 6.76 -18.55 1.73
N GLN A 152 7.90 -19.17 2.02
CA GLN A 152 8.95 -18.57 2.86
C GLN A 152 9.60 -17.38 2.15
N LEU A 153 9.93 -17.51 0.86
CA LEU A 153 10.48 -16.41 0.06
C LEU A 153 9.50 -15.22 0.00
N LEU A 154 8.21 -15.49 -0.22
CA LEU A 154 7.18 -14.46 -0.23
C LEU A 154 7.07 -13.77 1.14
N TYR A 155 7.06 -14.54 2.23
CA TYR A 155 7.06 -14.00 3.59
C TYR A 155 8.26 -13.09 3.84
N GLU A 156 9.48 -13.53 3.52
CA GLU A 156 10.71 -12.76 3.75
C GLU A 156 10.79 -11.51 2.86
N THR A 157 10.26 -11.59 1.64
CA THR A 157 10.13 -10.43 0.75
C THR A 157 9.17 -9.40 1.36
N CYS A 158 7.99 -9.83 1.80
CA CYS A 158 7.04 -8.95 2.48
C CYS A 158 7.61 -8.41 3.81
N LEU A 159 8.43 -9.20 4.51
CA LEU A 159 9.14 -8.76 5.71
C LEU A 159 10.16 -7.64 5.40
N CYS A 160 10.86 -7.71 4.27
CA CYS A 160 11.71 -6.60 3.82
C CYS A 160 10.89 -5.32 3.61
N ILE A 161 9.72 -5.41 2.96
CA ILE A 161 8.84 -4.25 2.77
C ILE A 161 8.32 -3.72 4.11
N TRP A 162 7.93 -4.61 5.02
CA TRP A 162 7.51 -4.21 6.38
C TRP A 162 8.61 -3.48 7.12
N LEU A 163 9.86 -3.96 7.09
CA LEU A 163 11.00 -3.29 7.72
C LEU A 163 11.28 -1.91 7.11
N LEU A 164 11.08 -1.77 5.79
CA LEU A 164 11.19 -0.51 5.06
C LEU A 164 10.07 0.47 5.40
N SER A 165 8.87 -0.01 5.76
CA SER A 165 7.75 0.86 6.13
C SER A 165 7.98 1.70 7.39
N TYR A 166 9.06 1.43 8.15
CA TYR A 166 9.52 2.26 9.28
C TYR A 166 10.45 3.42 8.86
N TYR A 167 10.66 3.65 7.57
CA TYR A 167 11.49 4.72 7.05
C TYR A 167 10.69 5.57 6.05
N ASP A 168 10.40 6.82 6.41
CA ASP A 168 9.49 7.69 5.66
C ASP A 168 9.81 7.83 4.15
N PRO A 169 11.08 8.03 3.73
CA PRO A 169 11.40 8.08 2.30
C PRO A 169 11.15 6.75 1.58
N ALA A 170 11.24 5.61 2.28
CA ALA A 170 10.81 4.33 1.71
C ALA A 170 9.29 4.30 1.53
N VAL A 171 8.53 4.80 2.50
CA VAL A 171 7.06 4.86 2.42
C VAL A 171 6.61 5.70 1.22
N ASP A 172 7.20 6.88 1.05
CA ASP A 172 6.90 7.75 -0.10
C ASP A 172 7.24 7.06 -1.42
N TYR A 173 8.37 6.34 -1.47
CA TYR A 173 8.73 5.52 -2.62
C TYR A 173 7.71 4.40 -2.88
N LEU A 174 7.34 3.64 -1.84
CA LEU A 174 6.40 2.53 -1.92
C LEU A 174 5.04 2.97 -2.48
N ALA A 175 4.54 4.14 -2.06
CA ALA A 175 3.29 4.73 -2.54
C ALA A 175 3.25 4.95 -4.07
N THR A 176 4.41 5.22 -4.69
CA THR A 176 4.52 5.45 -6.14
C THR A 176 4.75 4.18 -6.96
N THR A 177 4.92 3.04 -6.30
CA THR A 177 5.24 1.76 -6.95
C THR A 177 4.07 0.79 -6.96
N ARG A 178 4.21 -0.32 -7.69
CA ARG A 178 3.23 -1.42 -7.71
C ARG A 178 3.27 -2.33 -6.47
N VAL A 179 3.98 -1.94 -5.40
CA VAL A 179 4.05 -2.75 -4.18
C VAL A 179 2.69 -2.87 -3.52
N MET A 180 1.95 -1.77 -3.36
CA MET A 180 0.67 -1.80 -2.66
C MET A 180 -0.39 -2.68 -3.38
N PRO A 181 -0.63 -2.54 -4.70
CA PRO A 181 -1.52 -3.45 -5.42
C PRO A 181 -1.14 -4.93 -5.26
N ARG A 182 0.15 -5.26 -5.34
CA ARG A 182 0.65 -6.64 -5.19
C ARG A 182 0.45 -7.18 -3.77
N LEU A 183 0.68 -6.36 -2.75
CA LEU A 183 0.43 -6.75 -1.36
C LEU A 183 -1.06 -7.04 -1.12
N VAL A 184 -1.96 -6.18 -1.63
CA VAL A 184 -3.41 -6.37 -1.51
C VAL A 184 -3.86 -7.64 -2.23
N GLU A 185 -3.33 -7.92 -3.42
CA GLU A 185 -3.62 -9.14 -4.18
C GLU A 185 -3.17 -10.41 -3.43
N VAL A 186 -1.96 -10.39 -2.87
CA VAL A 186 -1.44 -11.51 -2.05
C VAL A 186 -2.27 -11.69 -0.78
N ALA A 187 -2.66 -10.61 -0.10
CA ALA A 187 -3.50 -10.67 1.10
C ALA A 187 -4.86 -11.31 0.80
N LYS A 188 -5.47 -10.97 -0.34
CA LYS A 188 -6.74 -11.53 -0.79
C LYS A 188 -6.70 -13.05 -1.00
N GLY A 189 -5.59 -13.58 -1.51
CA GLY A 189 -5.45 -15.00 -1.88
C GLY A 189 -4.71 -15.90 -0.89
N SER A 190 -4.06 -15.33 0.13
CA SER A 190 -3.23 -16.10 1.06
C SER A 190 -4.02 -16.68 2.22
N THR A 191 -3.82 -17.97 2.49
CA THR A 191 -4.30 -18.66 3.71
C THR A 191 -3.18 -18.84 4.75
N LYS A 192 -1.98 -18.33 4.47
CA LYS A 192 -0.81 -18.47 5.36
C LYS A 192 -0.78 -17.31 6.34
N GLU A 193 -1.15 -17.58 7.60
CA GLU A 193 -1.24 -16.59 8.69
C GLU A 193 -0.01 -15.69 8.80
N LYS A 194 1.20 -16.25 8.74
CA LYS A 194 2.46 -15.47 8.78
C LYS A 194 2.59 -14.46 7.63
N VAL A 195 2.15 -14.82 6.42
CA VAL A 195 2.19 -13.94 5.25
C VAL A 195 1.13 -12.84 5.38
N VAL A 196 -0.09 -13.20 5.77
CA VAL A 196 -1.17 -12.24 5.99
C VAL A 196 -0.78 -11.24 7.08
N ARG A 197 -0.23 -11.71 8.20
CA ARG A 197 0.24 -10.84 9.30
C ARG A 197 1.24 -9.80 8.83
N VAL A 198 2.32 -10.19 8.14
CA VAL A 198 3.34 -9.22 7.72
C VAL A 198 2.78 -8.21 6.72
N ILE A 199 1.86 -8.61 5.83
CA ILE A 199 1.21 -7.70 4.88
C ILE A 199 0.29 -6.73 5.61
N VAL A 200 -0.58 -7.20 6.50
CA VAL A 200 -1.50 -6.35 7.27
C VAL A 200 -0.73 -5.34 8.12
N LEU A 201 0.34 -5.77 8.80
CA LEU A 201 1.22 -4.87 9.55
C LEU A 201 1.90 -3.84 8.66
N THR A 202 2.27 -4.22 7.43
CA THR A 202 2.83 -3.29 6.43
C THR A 202 1.79 -2.25 6.02
N LEU A 203 0.59 -2.68 5.63
CA LEU A 203 -0.49 -1.78 5.22
C LEU A 203 -0.87 -0.84 6.36
N ARG A 204 -0.92 -1.32 7.60
CA ARG A 204 -1.11 -0.48 8.79
C ARG A 204 -0.04 0.60 8.93
N ASN A 205 1.24 0.27 8.72
CA ASN A 205 2.31 1.26 8.80
C ASN A 205 2.24 2.31 7.67
N LEU A 206 1.69 1.95 6.50
CA LEU A 206 1.52 2.87 5.38
C LEU A 206 0.26 3.74 5.50
N LEU A 207 -0.75 3.29 6.25
CA LEU A 207 -2.06 3.93 6.38
C LEU A 207 -2.02 5.41 6.80
N PRO A 208 -1.15 5.86 7.73
CA PRO A 208 -1.11 7.26 8.14
C PRO A 208 -0.82 8.26 7.00
N LYS A 209 -0.30 7.81 5.87
CA LYS A 209 -0.07 8.66 4.68
C LYS A 209 -1.37 8.76 3.88
N PRO A 210 -1.93 9.97 3.66
CA PRO A 210 -3.20 10.14 2.94
C PRO A 210 -3.26 9.50 1.55
N ALA A 211 -2.17 9.59 0.78
CA ALA A 211 -2.09 8.98 -0.55
C ALA A 211 -2.18 7.45 -0.50
N CYS A 212 -1.54 6.83 0.49
CA CYS A 212 -1.63 5.39 0.73
C CYS A 212 -3.04 4.97 1.14
N GLY A 213 -3.66 5.70 2.06
CA GLY A 213 -5.03 5.42 2.49
C GLY A 213 -6.04 5.47 1.33
N ALA A 214 -5.94 6.49 0.48
CA ALA A 214 -6.77 6.60 -0.74
C ALA A 214 -6.53 5.40 -1.68
N GLN A 215 -5.27 5.09 -1.99
CA GLN A 215 -4.93 3.96 -2.86
C GLN A 215 -5.44 2.62 -2.32
N MET A 216 -5.39 2.40 -1.00
CA MET A 216 -5.93 1.18 -0.38
C MET A 216 -7.45 1.06 -0.54
N ILE A 217 -8.17 2.17 -0.42
CA ILE A 217 -9.63 2.22 -0.63
C ILE A 217 -9.96 1.89 -2.08
N ASP A 218 -9.25 2.50 -3.04
CA ASP A 218 -9.43 2.27 -4.48
C ASP A 218 -9.14 0.81 -4.87
N LEU A 219 -8.19 0.16 -4.19
CA LEU A 219 -7.87 -1.26 -4.37
C LEU A 219 -8.88 -2.22 -3.72
N GLY A 220 -9.94 -1.71 -3.06
CA GLY A 220 -10.98 -2.52 -2.42
C GLY A 220 -10.51 -3.21 -1.13
N LEU A 221 -9.48 -2.67 -0.47
CA LEU A 221 -8.97 -3.22 0.78
C LEU A 221 -10.03 -3.33 1.89
N PRO A 222 -11.00 -2.40 2.06
CA PRO A 222 -12.03 -2.52 3.09
C PRO A 222 -12.82 -3.85 3.02
N GLN A 223 -13.22 -4.27 1.82
CA GLN A 223 -13.95 -5.54 1.62
C GLN A 223 -13.02 -6.76 1.84
N ILE A 224 -11.74 -6.64 1.47
CA ILE A 224 -10.75 -7.68 1.71
C ILE A 224 -10.52 -7.89 3.21
N ILE A 225 -10.45 -6.82 4.00
CA ILE A 225 -10.29 -6.92 5.47
C ILE A 225 -11.49 -7.60 6.11
N GLN A 226 -12.72 -7.27 5.69
CA GLN A 226 -13.92 -7.99 6.16
C GLN A 226 -13.84 -9.49 5.85
N SER A 227 -13.41 -9.83 4.63
CA SER A 227 -13.21 -11.21 4.21
C SER A 227 -12.12 -11.93 5.01
N LEU A 228 -11.03 -11.24 5.34
CA LEU A 228 -9.96 -11.76 6.19
C LEU A 228 -10.45 -11.97 7.63
N LYS A 229 -11.16 -11.01 8.22
CA LYS A 229 -11.71 -11.13 9.58
C LYS A 229 -12.74 -12.24 9.74
N ALA A 230 -13.40 -12.65 8.65
CA ALA A 230 -14.31 -13.79 8.66
C ALA A 230 -13.58 -15.16 8.73
N GLN A 231 -12.26 -15.18 8.53
CA GLN A 231 -11.44 -16.40 8.65
C GLN A 231 -11.05 -16.67 10.11
N ALA A 232 -10.82 -17.93 10.44
CA ALA A 232 -10.39 -18.35 11.77
C ALA A 232 -8.87 -18.20 11.92
N TRP A 233 -8.42 -17.01 12.34
CA TRP A 233 -7.03 -16.75 12.72
C TRP A 233 -6.79 -17.07 14.19
N SER A 234 -5.57 -17.51 14.51
CA SER A 234 -5.14 -17.79 15.89
C SER A 234 -4.20 -16.72 16.46
N ASP A 235 -3.62 -15.90 15.59
CA ASP A 235 -2.68 -14.84 15.94
C ASP A 235 -3.43 -13.56 16.37
N GLU A 236 -3.38 -13.25 17.68
CA GLU A 236 -4.02 -12.08 18.27
C GLU A 236 -3.46 -10.75 17.72
N ASP A 237 -2.15 -10.68 17.42
CA ASP A 237 -1.53 -9.47 16.86
C ASP A 237 -2.04 -9.21 15.44
N LEU A 238 -2.31 -10.26 14.66
CA LEU A 238 -2.96 -10.14 13.36
C LEU A 238 -4.40 -9.62 13.49
N LEU A 239 -5.18 -10.16 14.42
CA LEU A 239 -6.57 -9.74 14.63
C LEU A 239 -6.64 -8.26 15.05
N ASP A 240 -5.79 -7.84 15.98
CA ASP A 240 -5.67 -6.44 16.41
C ASP A 240 -5.24 -5.53 15.24
N ALA A 241 -4.24 -5.95 14.45
CA ALA A 241 -3.81 -5.19 13.27
C ALA A 241 -4.91 -5.07 12.20
N LEU A 242 -5.74 -6.11 12.00
CA LEU A 242 -6.90 -6.07 11.10
C LEU A 242 -7.96 -5.07 11.60
N ASN A 243 -8.23 -5.02 12.90
CA ASN A 243 -9.15 -4.04 13.48
C ASN A 243 -8.65 -2.61 13.31
N GLN A 244 -7.39 -2.35 13.65
CA GLN A 244 -6.76 -1.02 13.50
C GLN A 244 -6.78 -0.56 12.03
N LEU A 245 -6.50 -1.46 11.10
CA LEU A 245 -6.53 -1.15 9.68
C LEU A 245 -7.96 -0.89 9.18
N GLU A 246 -8.95 -1.63 9.64
CA GLU A 246 -10.36 -1.39 9.31
C GLU A 246 -10.81 0.00 9.80
N ASP A 247 -10.53 0.32 11.05
CA ASP A 247 -10.94 1.59 11.66
C ASP A 247 -10.24 2.78 11.00
N GLY A 248 -8.94 2.69 10.75
CA GLY A 248 -8.22 3.75 10.04
C GLY A 248 -8.70 3.90 8.58
N LEU A 249 -9.05 2.82 7.88
CA LEU A 249 -9.64 2.93 6.55
C LEU A 249 -11.03 3.59 6.60
N LYS A 250 -11.86 3.32 7.60
CA LYS A 250 -13.15 4.01 7.79
C LYS A 250 -12.94 5.52 8.02
N GLU A 251 -11.95 5.91 8.80
CA GLU A 251 -11.59 7.32 8.99
C GLU A 251 -11.12 7.98 7.69
N HIS A 252 -10.29 7.29 6.91
CA HIS A 252 -9.87 7.77 5.59
C HIS A 252 -11.05 7.88 4.62
N ILE A 253 -11.97 6.91 4.59
CA ILE A 253 -13.21 6.99 3.80
C ILE A 253 -14.02 8.20 4.23
N LYS A 254 -14.25 8.40 5.53
CA LYS A 254 -14.97 9.58 6.03
C LYS A 254 -14.30 10.90 5.63
N THR A 255 -12.96 10.93 5.69
CA THR A 255 -12.17 12.12 5.34
C THR A 255 -12.12 12.35 3.83
N LEU A 256 -12.12 11.30 3.01
CA LEU A 256 -12.18 11.38 1.55
C LEU A 256 -13.59 11.74 1.07
N SER A 257 -14.60 11.28 1.79
CA SER A 257 -16.01 11.60 1.57
C SER A 257 -16.47 12.82 2.37
N SER A 258 -15.60 13.79 2.66
CA SER A 258 -16.04 15.04 3.30
C SER A 258 -16.73 15.95 2.28
N PHE A 259 -17.69 16.75 2.74
CA PHE A 259 -18.38 17.71 1.87
C PHE A 259 -17.41 18.73 1.26
N ASP A 260 -16.35 19.12 1.98
CA ASP A 260 -15.34 20.04 1.44
C ASP A 260 -14.59 19.46 0.23
N LYS A 261 -14.25 18.16 0.26
CA LYS A 261 -13.60 17.50 -0.88
C LYS A 261 -14.54 17.36 -2.06
N TYR A 262 -15.78 16.95 -1.81
CA TYR A 262 -16.83 16.92 -2.82
C TYR A 262 -17.00 18.30 -3.47
N LYS A 263 -17.12 19.36 -2.65
CA LYS A 263 -17.24 20.74 -3.11
C LYS A 263 -16.04 21.15 -3.95
N GLN A 264 -14.81 20.84 -3.52
CA GLN A 264 -13.61 21.12 -4.29
C GLN A 264 -13.59 20.41 -5.64
N GLU A 265 -13.95 19.12 -5.68
CA GLU A 265 -14.05 18.33 -6.91
C GLU A 265 -15.04 18.94 -7.91
N VAL A 266 -16.25 19.25 -7.44
CA VAL A 266 -17.30 19.89 -8.25
C VAL A 266 -16.84 21.24 -8.77
N LEU A 267 -16.24 22.08 -7.92
CA LEU A 267 -15.78 23.42 -8.30
C LEU A 267 -14.62 23.39 -9.31
N LEU A 268 -13.77 22.37 -9.27
CA LEU A 268 -12.72 22.14 -10.27
C LEU A 268 -13.28 21.57 -11.58
N GLY A 269 -14.47 21.00 -11.58
CA GLY A 269 -15.10 20.38 -12.74
C GLY A 269 -14.51 19.03 -13.14
N HIS A 270 -13.66 18.44 -12.29
CA HIS A 270 -13.01 17.15 -12.52
C HIS A 270 -13.72 16.07 -11.69
N LEU A 271 -14.91 15.69 -12.14
CA LEU A 271 -15.73 14.69 -11.46
C LEU A 271 -15.33 13.27 -11.86
N ASP A 272 -15.09 12.41 -10.87
CA ASP A 272 -14.83 10.98 -11.06
C ASP A 272 -15.65 10.14 -10.06
N TRP A 273 -15.71 8.83 -10.24
CA TRP A 273 -16.50 7.94 -9.39
C TRP A 273 -15.83 7.65 -8.04
N TYR A 274 -15.72 8.66 -7.20
CA TYR A 274 -15.29 8.50 -5.82
C TYR A 274 -16.40 7.95 -4.91
N PRO A 275 -16.05 7.32 -3.77
CA PRO A 275 -17.02 6.67 -2.88
C PRO A 275 -18.17 7.57 -2.40
N MET A 276 -17.91 8.87 -2.20
CA MET A 276 -18.89 9.82 -1.64
C MET A 276 -20.14 10.02 -2.50
N HIS A 277 -20.01 9.97 -3.83
CA HIS A 277 -21.14 10.09 -4.74
C HIS A 277 -22.17 9.00 -4.48
N LYS A 278 -21.71 7.77 -4.18
CA LYS A 278 -22.57 6.59 -4.02
C LYS A 278 -22.93 6.30 -2.56
N ASP A 279 -22.36 7.00 -1.59
CA ASP A 279 -22.57 6.74 -0.17
C ASP A 279 -23.88 7.40 0.34
N PRO A 280 -24.91 6.61 0.74
CA PRO A 280 -26.12 7.17 1.33
C PRO A 280 -25.87 7.94 2.64
N GLY A 281 -24.80 7.60 3.38
CA GLY A 281 -24.40 8.30 4.59
C GLY A 281 -24.00 9.74 4.29
N PHE A 282 -23.06 9.92 3.35
CA PHE A 282 -22.64 11.22 2.82
C PHE A 282 -23.81 12.13 2.47
N TRP A 283 -24.75 11.64 1.65
CA TRP A 283 -25.89 12.47 1.21
C TRP A 283 -26.81 12.84 2.36
N ARG A 284 -27.13 11.92 3.28
CA ARG A 284 -28.00 12.24 4.43
C ARG A 284 -27.37 13.26 5.37
N GLU A 285 -26.06 13.13 5.63
CA GLU A 285 -25.35 13.99 6.58
C GLU A 285 -25.12 15.40 6.03
N ASN A 286 -24.86 15.53 4.72
CA ASN A 286 -24.42 16.80 4.12
C ASN A 286 -25.50 17.50 3.29
N ILE A 287 -26.74 16.99 3.24
CA ILE A 287 -27.76 17.48 2.31
C ILE A 287 -28.05 18.99 2.46
N THR A 288 -27.98 19.52 3.67
CA THR A 288 -28.20 20.94 3.97
C THR A 288 -27.03 21.82 3.53
N ASN A 289 -25.80 21.28 3.49
CA ASN A 289 -24.61 22.04 3.09
C ASN A 289 -24.64 22.39 1.59
N PHE A 290 -25.44 21.66 0.79
CA PHE A 290 -25.68 22.01 -0.61
C PHE A 290 -26.46 23.32 -0.80
N GLU A 291 -27.10 23.85 0.25
CA GLU A 291 -27.77 25.17 0.21
C GLU A 291 -26.78 26.35 0.30
N GLU A 292 -25.53 26.09 0.71
CA GLU A 292 -24.51 27.12 0.88
C GLU A 292 -24.24 27.93 -0.40
N ASN A 293 -23.92 29.21 -0.21
CA ASN A 293 -23.54 30.14 -1.29
C ASN A 293 -24.57 30.17 -2.44
N ASP A 294 -25.85 30.19 -2.10
CA ASP A 294 -26.95 30.18 -3.08
C ASP A 294 -26.87 28.96 -4.02
N PHE A 295 -26.75 27.78 -3.42
CA PHE A 295 -26.66 26.50 -4.13
C PHE A 295 -25.49 26.43 -5.12
N GLN A 296 -24.35 27.03 -4.78
CA GLN A 296 -23.18 27.15 -5.66
C GLN A 296 -22.78 25.80 -6.27
N VAL A 297 -22.70 24.76 -5.43
CA VAL A 297 -22.33 23.41 -5.85
C VAL A 297 -23.28 22.87 -6.91
N LEU A 298 -24.60 22.99 -6.68
CA LEU A 298 -25.60 22.57 -7.66
C LEU A 298 -25.46 23.38 -8.95
N ARG A 299 -25.31 24.71 -8.86
CA ARG A 299 -25.12 25.57 -10.05
C ARG A 299 -23.90 25.16 -10.89
N VAL A 300 -22.80 24.76 -10.25
CA VAL A 300 -21.63 24.24 -10.97
C VAL A 300 -21.92 22.88 -11.59
N LEU A 301 -22.56 21.94 -10.89
CA LEU A 301 -23.02 20.67 -11.49
C LEU A 301 -23.88 20.92 -12.73
N VAL A 302 -24.85 21.84 -12.65
CA VAL A 302 -25.70 22.20 -13.78
C VAL A 302 -24.88 22.84 -14.92
N THR A 303 -23.81 23.57 -14.61
CA THR A 303 -22.90 24.14 -15.62
C THR A 303 -22.07 23.05 -16.30
N ILE A 304 -21.56 22.07 -15.56
CA ILE A 304 -20.81 20.92 -16.09
C ILE A 304 -21.63 20.17 -17.14
N LEU A 305 -22.95 20.04 -16.93
CA LEU A 305 -23.85 19.40 -17.91
C LEU A 305 -23.85 20.06 -19.30
N ASP A 306 -23.57 21.37 -19.37
CA ASP A 306 -23.55 22.13 -20.62
C ASP A 306 -22.13 22.29 -21.19
N THR A 307 -21.10 22.34 -20.33
CA THR A 307 -19.75 22.73 -20.74
C THR A 307 -18.75 21.60 -20.83
N SER A 308 -18.98 20.48 -20.12
CA SER A 308 -18.03 19.37 -20.10
C SER A 308 -18.19 18.47 -21.33
N SER A 309 -17.07 18.07 -21.92
CA SER A 309 -17.01 17.01 -22.93
C SER A 309 -16.64 15.65 -22.33
N ASP A 310 -16.29 15.60 -21.03
CA ASP A 310 -15.94 14.36 -20.36
C ASP A 310 -17.21 13.58 -19.98
N SER A 311 -17.33 12.37 -20.53
CA SER A 311 -18.46 11.48 -20.27
C SER A 311 -18.57 11.09 -18.80
N THR A 312 -17.45 10.89 -18.10
CA THR A 312 -17.47 10.51 -16.68
C THR A 312 -18.04 11.67 -15.86
N ALA A 313 -17.53 12.88 -16.06
CA ALA A 313 -18.04 14.05 -15.37
C ALA A 313 -19.53 14.32 -15.63
N LEU A 314 -19.99 14.14 -16.87
CA LEU A 314 -21.42 14.26 -17.20
C LEU A 314 -22.28 13.20 -16.49
N ALA A 315 -21.81 11.94 -16.45
CA ALA A 315 -22.49 10.84 -15.78
C ALA A 315 -22.59 11.08 -14.26
N VAL A 316 -21.49 11.47 -13.62
CA VAL A 316 -21.44 11.79 -12.19
C VAL A 316 -22.32 13.00 -11.88
N ALA A 317 -22.26 14.08 -12.67
CA ALA A 317 -23.09 15.26 -12.45
C ALA A 317 -24.60 14.95 -12.55
N CYS A 318 -25.01 14.14 -13.53
CA CYS A 318 -26.39 13.68 -13.63
C CYS A 318 -26.80 12.85 -12.41
N TYR A 319 -25.92 11.94 -11.98
CA TYR A 319 -26.17 11.09 -10.82
C TYR A 319 -26.30 11.91 -9.54
N ASP A 320 -25.40 12.86 -9.30
CA ASP A 320 -25.38 13.71 -8.11
C ASP A 320 -26.61 14.59 -7.99
N LEU A 321 -27.05 15.21 -9.10
CA LEU A 321 -28.32 15.95 -9.13
C LEU A 321 -29.49 15.02 -8.75
N SER A 322 -29.45 13.78 -9.23
CA SER A 322 -30.44 12.76 -8.88
C SER A 322 -30.41 12.41 -7.39
N GLN A 323 -29.23 12.35 -6.76
CA GLN A 323 -29.11 12.09 -5.33
C GLN A 323 -29.62 13.28 -4.52
N PHE A 324 -29.27 14.52 -4.90
CA PHE A 324 -29.79 15.71 -4.24
C PHE A 324 -31.34 15.73 -4.26
N ILE A 325 -31.96 15.41 -5.40
CA ILE A 325 -33.43 15.28 -5.49
C ILE A 325 -33.99 14.21 -4.56
N GLN A 326 -33.28 13.10 -4.38
CA GLN A 326 -33.71 12.00 -3.52
C GLN A 326 -33.65 12.36 -2.04
N TYR A 327 -32.57 13.00 -1.60
CA TYR A 327 -32.30 13.23 -0.18
C TYR A 327 -32.81 14.60 0.32
N HIS A 328 -32.90 15.62 -0.55
CA HIS A 328 -33.37 16.95 -0.15
C HIS A 328 -34.90 17.06 -0.24
N PRO A 329 -35.62 17.48 0.83
CA PRO A 329 -37.08 17.58 0.81
C PRO A 329 -37.64 18.46 -0.32
N ALA A 330 -36.97 19.59 -0.59
CA ALA A 330 -37.31 20.52 -1.66
C ALA A 330 -36.49 20.29 -2.95
N GLY A 331 -35.75 19.18 -3.06
CA GLY A 331 -34.76 18.97 -4.12
C GLY A 331 -35.33 19.08 -5.54
N ARG A 332 -36.56 18.61 -5.77
CA ARG A 332 -37.24 18.76 -7.07
C ARG A 332 -37.47 20.22 -7.46
N ILE A 333 -37.93 21.03 -6.51
CA ILE A 333 -38.25 22.45 -6.74
C ILE A 333 -36.95 23.18 -7.05
N ILE A 334 -35.95 23.03 -6.18
CA ILE A 334 -34.65 23.68 -6.31
C ILE A 334 -33.97 23.33 -7.65
N VAL A 335 -33.87 22.04 -7.99
CA VAL A 335 -33.23 21.61 -9.25
C VAL A 335 -34.01 22.07 -10.49
N SER A 336 -35.34 22.20 -10.39
CA SER A 336 -36.15 22.78 -11.46
C SER A 336 -35.92 24.28 -11.61
N ASP A 337 -35.83 25.02 -10.52
CA ASP A 337 -35.57 26.47 -10.50
C ASP A 337 -34.17 26.79 -11.03
N LEU A 338 -33.20 25.90 -10.82
CA LEU A 338 -31.86 25.96 -11.41
C LEU A 338 -31.84 25.61 -12.92
N LYS A 339 -32.99 25.32 -13.53
CA LYS A 339 -33.15 24.99 -14.95
C LYS A 339 -32.33 23.77 -15.40
N ALA A 340 -32.09 22.82 -14.48
CA ALA A 340 -31.31 21.62 -14.80
C ALA A 340 -32.07 20.65 -15.71
N LYS A 341 -33.41 20.66 -15.64
CA LYS A 341 -34.29 19.73 -16.37
C LYS A 341 -33.94 19.64 -17.86
N ASP A 342 -33.95 20.77 -18.57
CA ASP A 342 -33.74 20.78 -20.02
C ASP A 342 -32.31 20.34 -20.39
N ARG A 343 -31.35 20.59 -19.50
CA ARG A 343 -29.94 20.20 -19.69
C ARG A 343 -29.77 18.69 -19.54
N VAL A 344 -30.32 18.10 -18.48
CA VAL A 344 -30.30 16.64 -18.26
C VAL A 344 -31.08 15.91 -19.36
N MET A 345 -32.22 16.46 -19.82
CA MET A 345 -32.99 15.84 -20.92
C MET A 345 -32.20 15.73 -22.23
N LYS A 346 -31.31 16.68 -22.54
CA LYS A 346 -30.42 16.58 -23.70
C LYS A 346 -29.46 15.38 -23.59
N LEU A 347 -28.97 15.11 -22.39
CA LEU A 347 -28.01 14.04 -22.11
C LEU A 347 -28.63 12.63 -22.10
N MET A 348 -29.96 12.51 -22.14
CA MET A 348 -30.64 11.21 -22.29
C MET A 348 -30.41 10.54 -23.64
N ASN A 349 -29.94 11.28 -24.65
CA ASN A 349 -29.59 10.75 -25.97
C ASN A 349 -28.07 10.82 -26.23
N HIS A 350 -27.28 10.84 -25.15
CA HIS A 350 -25.82 10.90 -25.26
C HIS A 350 -25.26 9.58 -25.81
N GLU A 351 -24.16 9.65 -26.56
CA GLU A 351 -23.50 8.49 -27.17
C GLU A 351 -23.01 7.47 -26.13
N ASN A 352 -22.53 7.98 -24.98
CA ASN A 352 -22.12 7.16 -23.85
C ASN A 352 -23.35 6.65 -23.06
N THR A 353 -23.44 5.33 -22.93
CA THR A 353 -24.55 4.63 -22.25
C THR A 353 -24.62 4.94 -20.75
N GLU A 354 -23.50 5.21 -20.10
CA GLU A 354 -23.44 5.56 -18.68
C GLU A 354 -24.02 6.95 -18.41
N VAL A 355 -23.71 7.92 -19.29
CA VAL A 355 -24.32 9.27 -19.25
C VAL A 355 -25.82 9.15 -19.43
N THR A 356 -26.27 8.43 -20.46
CA THR A 356 -27.68 8.22 -20.75
C THR A 356 -28.41 7.56 -19.57
N LYS A 357 -27.81 6.53 -18.95
CA LYS A 357 -28.36 5.85 -17.78
C LYS A 357 -28.56 6.81 -16.59
N ASN A 358 -27.53 7.61 -16.26
CA ASN A 358 -27.58 8.51 -15.12
C ASN A 358 -28.49 9.74 -15.38
N ALA A 359 -28.54 10.24 -16.62
CA ALA A 359 -29.46 11.27 -17.04
C ALA A 359 -30.93 10.81 -16.92
N LEU A 360 -31.22 9.59 -17.40
CA LEU A 360 -32.53 8.96 -17.23
C LEU A 360 -32.93 8.84 -15.76
N LEU A 361 -32.02 8.37 -14.90
CA LEU A 361 -32.28 8.28 -13.45
C LEU A 361 -32.61 9.65 -12.85
N CYS A 362 -31.85 10.68 -13.20
CA CYS A 362 -32.09 12.04 -12.72
C CYS A 362 -33.46 12.56 -13.16
N ILE A 363 -33.82 12.39 -14.43
CA ILE A 363 -35.13 12.77 -14.97
C ILE A 363 -36.27 12.01 -14.29
N GLN A 364 -36.13 10.70 -14.10
CA GLN A 364 -37.12 9.90 -13.38
C GLN A 364 -37.37 10.44 -11.97
N ARG A 365 -36.33 10.80 -11.22
CA ARG A 365 -36.48 11.37 -9.87
C ARG A 365 -37.08 12.78 -9.87
N LEU A 366 -36.80 13.56 -10.91
CA LEU A 366 -37.34 14.91 -11.08
C LEU A 366 -38.85 14.89 -11.36
N PHE A 367 -39.33 13.91 -12.14
CA PHE A 367 -40.75 13.79 -12.52
C PHE A 367 -41.58 12.88 -11.60
N LEU A 368 -41.01 11.83 -11.04
CA LEU A 368 -41.74 10.85 -10.23
C LEU A 368 -41.64 11.20 -8.74
N GLY A 369 -42.77 11.22 -8.04
CA GLY A 369 -42.84 11.40 -6.58
C GLY A 369 -42.02 10.35 -5.83
N ALA A 370 -41.57 10.65 -4.60
CA ALA A 370 -40.60 9.82 -3.87
C ALA A 370 -41.04 8.35 -3.70
N LYS A 371 -42.37 8.12 -3.59
CA LYS A 371 -42.97 6.79 -3.55
C LYS A 371 -42.81 5.97 -4.83
N TYR A 372 -42.80 6.60 -6.01
CA TYR A 372 -42.74 5.89 -7.30
C TYR A 372 -41.29 5.64 -7.75
N ALA A 373 -40.36 6.53 -7.42
CA ALA A 373 -38.95 6.37 -7.75
C ALA A 373 -38.28 5.18 -7.02
N SER A 374 -38.73 4.84 -5.81
CA SER A 374 -38.21 3.68 -5.06
C SER A 374 -38.62 2.33 -5.65
N PHE A 375 -39.76 2.24 -6.35
CA PHE A 375 -40.22 1.00 -7.00
C PHE A 375 -39.46 0.68 -8.30
N LEU A 376 -38.80 1.66 -8.91
CA LEU A 376 -38.03 1.48 -10.15
C LEU A 376 -36.55 1.13 -9.89
N GLN A 377 -36.12 1.15 -8.63
CA GLN A 377 -34.74 0.85 -8.20
C GLN A 377 -34.59 -0.55 -7.60
N ALA A 378 -35.68 -1.34 -7.55
CA ALA A 378 -35.70 -2.72 -7.07
C ALA A 378 -35.35 -3.73 -8.17
#